data_AF-A0A6N7F2V4-F1
#
_entry.id   AF-A0A6N7F2V4-F1
#
_cell.length_a   1.000
_cell.length_b   1.000
_cell.length_c   1.000
_cell.angle_alpha   90.00
_cell.angle_beta   90.00
_cell.angle_gamma   90.00
#
_symmetry.space_group_name_H-M   'P 1'
#
loop_
_entity.id
_entity.type
_entity.pdbx_description
1 polymer ?
#
loop_
_entity_poly.entity_id
_entity_poly.type
_entity_poly.pdbx_seq_one_letter_code
_entity_poly.pdbx_strand_id
1 'polypeptide(L)'
;MILPLSTAGDLCWLGRYMYRTITIQQRTAIVNTSAKTSTETNTGTGTNIVVATNTPPVSAETYLALMGINSQALHENTDEQTRTEHLARQLNTVILPALFNHINDNVQTVRGVIDRDAYQLFNDAKSLKNDDSLRAACLQLHACCQAMRAQETTVAAFWSLGFSIEQLDEHLRINDAISAHFRQFAVAATSLPDYPAWNTLKLPAQALVFTQDHVAFTDWLTQFYHVFDQRL
;
A
#
# COMPACT_ATOMS: atom_id res chain seq x y z
N MET A 1 -18.53 -16.78 -6.77
CA MET A 1 -18.98 -16.79 -5.36
C MET A 1 -19.69 -15.47 -5.05
N ILE A 2 -20.70 -15.41 -4.19
CA ILE A 2 -21.31 -14.13 -3.75
C ILE A 2 -20.73 -13.79 -2.38
N LEU A 3 -20.03 -12.65 -2.28
CA LEU A 3 -19.48 -12.16 -1.02
C LEU A 3 -20.46 -11.18 -0.36
N PRO A 4 -20.60 -11.22 0.98
CA PRO A 4 -21.24 -10.14 1.72
C PRO A 4 -20.54 -8.80 1.43
N LEU A 5 -21.31 -7.70 1.40
CA LEU A 5 -20.77 -6.37 1.11
C LEU A 5 -19.66 -5.97 2.07
N SER A 6 -19.79 -6.32 3.35
CA SER A 6 -18.75 -6.09 4.37
C SER A 6 -17.45 -6.81 4.01
N THR A 7 -17.52 -8.12 3.70
CA THR A 7 -16.35 -8.93 3.33
C THR A 7 -15.68 -8.42 2.06
N ALA A 8 -16.48 -8.00 1.06
CA ALA A 8 -15.96 -7.37 -0.16
C ALA A 8 -15.24 -6.05 0.14
N GLY A 9 -15.81 -5.22 1.02
CA GLY A 9 -15.18 -4.00 1.52
C GLY A 9 -13.86 -4.28 2.25
N ASP A 10 -13.85 -5.25 3.17
CA ASP A 10 -12.64 -5.61 3.93
C ASP A 10 -11.52 -6.16 3.03
N LEU A 11 -11.85 -6.85 1.93
CA LEU A 11 -10.88 -7.26 0.91
C LEU A 11 -10.28 -6.06 0.18
N CYS A 12 -11.10 -5.08 -0.23
CA CYS A 12 -10.61 -3.83 -0.82
C CYS A 12 -9.68 -3.10 0.16
N TRP A 13 -10.11 -2.93 1.41
CA TRP A 13 -9.29 -2.27 2.43
C TRP A 13 -7.99 -3.02 2.71
N LEU A 14 -8.01 -4.35 2.73
CA LEU A 14 -6.81 -5.18 2.85
C LEU A 14 -5.81 -4.88 1.72
N GLY A 15 -6.27 -4.82 0.47
CA GLY A 15 -5.43 -4.46 -0.69
C GLY A 15 -4.78 -3.08 -0.53
N ARG A 16 -5.54 -2.08 -0.07
CA ARG A 16 -5.03 -0.73 0.18
C ARG A 16 -3.95 -0.70 1.25
N TYR A 17 -4.23 -1.29 2.42
CA TYR A 17 -3.27 -1.28 3.54
C TYR A 17 -2.00 -2.07 3.21
N MET A 18 -2.10 -3.18 2.49
CA MET A 18 -0.92 -3.93 2.04
C MET A 18 -0.03 -3.11 1.11
N TYR A 19 -0.62 -2.45 0.10
CA TYR A 19 0.14 -1.59 -0.81
C TYR A 19 0.84 -0.46 -0.04
N ARG A 20 0.08 0.29 0.78
CA ARG A 20 0.61 1.40 1.57
C ARG A 20 1.76 0.97 2.50
N THR A 21 1.63 -0.18 3.16
CA THR A 21 2.67 -0.73 4.05
C THR A 21 3.95 -1.04 3.28
N ILE A 22 3.83 -1.70 2.12
CA ILE A 22 4.97 -2.05 1.27
C ILE A 22 5.68 -0.80 0.76
N THR A 23 4.93 0.18 0.25
CA THR A 23 5.48 1.43 -0.29
C THR A 23 6.22 2.22 0.78
N ILE A 24 5.63 2.36 1.98
CA ILE A 24 6.30 3.03 3.10
C ILE A 24 7.61 2.32 3.45
N GLN A 25 7.60 0.98 3.52
CA GLN A 25 8.81 0.22 3.83
C GLN A 25 9.90 0.34 2.75
N GLN A 26 9.54 0.40 1.47
CA GLN A 26 10.53 0.61 0.41
C GLN A 26 11.19 1.98 0.55
N ARG A 27 10.40 3.01 0.83
CA ARG A 27 10.90 4.38 1.01
C ARG A 27 11.74 4.54 2.27
N THR A 28 11.47 3.79 3.36
CA THR A 28 12.33 3.78 4.57
C THR A 28 13.67 3.08 4.35
N ALA A 29 13.69 2.00 3.56
CA ALA A 29 14.93 1.27 3.29
C ALA A 29 15.99 2.15 2.60
N ILE A 30 15.55 3.08 1.76
CA ILE A 30 16.41 4.03 1.06
C ILE A 30 16.96 5.11 2.01
N VAL A 31 16.11 5.63 2.89
CA VAL A 31 16.52 6.59 3.93
C VAL A 31 17.63 6.00 4.82
N ASN A 32 17.49 4.74 5.23
CA ASN A 32 18.50 4.04 6.05
C ASN A 32 19.80 3.71 5.29
N THR A 33 19.75 3.66 3.95
CA THR A 33 20.93 3.40 3.11
C THR A 33 21.72 4.68 2.89
N SER A 34 21.05 5.81 2.63
CA SER A 34 21.70 7.13 2.46
C SER A 34 22.38 7.63 3.74
N ALA A 35 21.84 7.33 4.93
CA ALA A 35 22.46 7.70 6.21
C ALA A 35 23.78 6.94 6.50
N LYS A 36 23.93 5.72 5.98
CA LYS A 36 25.16 4.91 6.14
C LYS A 36 26.29 5.35 5.22
N THR A 37 25.97 5.80 4.00
CA THR A 37 27.00 6.26 3.05
C THR A 37 27.69 7.56 3.50
N SER A 38 27.01 8.38 4.30
CA SER A 38 27.60 9.60 4.88
C SER A 38 28.47 9.35 6.11
N THR A 39 28.43 8.14 6.69
CA THR A 39 29.23 7.77 7.88
C THR A 39 30.44 6.89 7.54
N GLU A 40 30.55 6.36 6.32
CA GLU A 40 31.68 5.54 5.86
C GLU A 40 32.54 6.24 4.80
N THR A 41 33.23 7.33 5.18
CA THR A 41 34.51 7.68 4.54
C THR A 41 35.66 7.17 5.41
N ASN A 42 35.99 5.88 5.29
CA ASN A 42 37.38 5.45 5.11
C ASN A 42 37.53 3.93 4.97
N THR A 43 38.40 3.57 4.03
CA THR A 43 39.04 2.27 3.75
C THR A 43 38.28 1.21 2.95
N GLY A 44 38.71 1.06 1.68
CA GLY A 44 39.06 -0.26 1.15
C GLY A 44 38.09 -0.91 0.16
N THR A 45 38.40 -0.73 -1.13
CA THR A 45 38.22 -1.70 -2.24
C THR A 45 37.16 -2.79 -2.05
N GLY A 46 35.97 -2.56 -2.59
CA GLY A 46 34.91 -3.56 -2.74
C GLY A 46 34.11 -3.30 -4.02
N THR A 47 33.96 -4.34 -4.82
CA THR A 47 33.33 -4.37 -6.14
C THR A 47 31.91 -3.77 -6.11
N ASN A 48 31.69 -2.67 -6.84
CA ASN A 48 30.38 -2.04 -6.99
C ASN A 48 29.45 -2.97 -7.79
N ILE A 49 28.64 -3.76 -7.10
CA ILE A 49 27.40 -4.30 -7.66
C ILE A 49 26.42 -3.12 -7.68
N VAL A 50 26.25 -2.52 -8.85
CA VAL A 50 25.18 -1.55 -9.10
C VAL A 50 23.86 -2.33 -9.06
N VAL A 51 23.30 -2.49 -7.87
CA VAL A 51 21.87 -2.76 -7.72
C VAL A 51 21.20 -1.51 -8.27
N ALA A 52 20.47 -1.63 -9.38
CA ALA A 52 19.64 -0.54 -9.88
C ALA A 52 18.60 -0.21 -8.81
N THR A 53 18.95 0.70 -7.90
CA THR A 53 18.01 1.24 -6.94
C THR A 53 17.16 2.22 -7.73
N ASN A 54 15.97 1.79 -8.13
CA ASN A 54 14.92 2.71 -8.54
C ASN A 54 14.66 3.63 -7.34
N THR A 55 15.33 4.77 -7.31
CA THR A 55 15.09 5.79 -6.28
C THR A 55 13.63 6.21 -6.44
N PRO A 56 12.81 6.08 -5.40
CA PRO A 56 11.41 6.43 -5.45
C PRO A 56 11.30 7.92 -5.77
N PRO A 57 10.24 8.33 -6.48
CA PRO A 57 10.10 9.68 -7.05
C PRO A 57 10.10 10.80 -6.01
N VAL A 58 9.82 10.49 -4.74
CA VAL A 58 9.82 11.43 -3.62
C VAL A 58 10.38 10.78 -2.35
N SER A 59 10.90 11.61 -1.43
CA SER A 59 11.40 11.15 -0.13
C SER A 59 10.28 10.52 0.72
N ALA A 60 10.65 9.75 1.75
CA ALA A 60 9.68 9.17 2.68
C ALA A 60 8.85 10.26 3.40
N GLU A 61 9.46 11.39 3.77
CA GLU A 61 8.75 12.50 4.42
C GLU A 61 7.72 13.14 3.50
N THR A 62 8.12 13.47 2.27
CA THR A 62 7.22 14.05 1.27
C THR A 62 6.06 13.08 0.99
N TYR A 63 6.36 11.79 0.89
CA TYR A 63 5.33 10.76 0.75
C TYR A 63 4.32 10.77 1.90
N LEU A 64 4.78 10.75 3.16
CA LEU A 64 3.88 10.76 4.32
C LEU A 64 3.01 12.02 4.36
N ALA A 65 3.60 13.19 4.08
CA ALA A 65 2.88 14.45 4.01
C ALA A 65 1.78 14.42 2.93
N LEU A 66 2.11 13.94 1.71
CA LEU A 66 1.15 13.79 0.62
C LEU A 66 0.05 12.77 0.96
N MET A 67 0.39 11.70 1.69
CA MET A 67 -0.59 10.70 2.11
C MET A 67 -1.44 11.14 3.32
N GLY A 68 -1.22 12.34 3.86
CA GLY A 68 -1.90 12.84 5.05
C GLY A 68 -1.54 12.06 6.32
N ILE A 69 -0.42 11.33 6.31
CA ILE A 69 0.07 10.58 7.46
C ILE A 69 0.90 11.56 8.29
N ASN A 70 0.38 11.91 9.47
CA ASN A 70 1.00 12.90 10.34
C ASN A 70 2.36 12.41 10.85
N SER A 71 3.43 12.73 10.12
CA SER A 71 4.78 12.71 10.66
C SER A 71 4.92 13.95 11.52
N GLN A 72 5.12 13.81 12.84
CA GLN A 72 5.35 14.97 13.69
C GLN A 72 6.63 15.65 13.19
N ALA A 73 6.49 16.78 12.51
CA ALA A 73 7.63 17.49 11.98
C ALA A 73 8.46 18.01 13.16
N LEU A 74 9.71 17.55 13.25
CA LEU A 74 10.69 18.14 14.16
C LEU A 74 10.84 19.63 13.86
N HIS A 75 11.00 20.42 14.92
CA HIS A 75 11.21 21.88 14.86
C HIS A 75 12.30 22.26 13.85
N GLU A 76 12.13 23.41 13.18
CA GLU A 76 12.90 23.95 12.05
C GLU A 76 14.43 24.13 12.26
N ASN A 77 15.00 23.71 13.39
CA ASN A 77 16.44 23.81 13.70
C ASN A 77 17.11 22.46 14.02
N THR A 78 16.51 21.35 13.59
CA THR A 78 17.04 20.01 13.85
C THR A 78 17.94 19.57 12.69
N ASP A 79 19.15 19.09 12.99
CA ASP A 79 20.07 18.51 12.01
C ASP A 79 19.41 17.38 11.19
N GLU A 80 19.80 17.26 9.91
CA GLU A 80 19.21 16.35 8.92
C GLU A 80 19.32 14.88 9.35
N GLN A 81 20.41 14.50 10.02
CA GLN A 81 20.58 13.14 10.52
C GLN A 81 19.64 12.84 11.69
N THR A 82 19.49 13.78 12.63
CA THR A 82 18.54 13.64 13.74
C THR A 82 17.09 13.57 13.24
N ARG A 83 16.76 14.34 12.18
CA ARG A 83 15.46 14.31 11.51
C ARG A 83 15.19 12.95 10.85
N THR A 84 16.18 12.43 10.14
CA THR A 84 16.14 11.12 9.48
C THR A 84 15.93 9.98 10.49
N GLU A 85 16.65 9.99 11.61
CA GLU A 85 16.51 8.99 12.67
C GLU A 85 15.15 9.05 13.36
N HIS A 86 14.61 10.25 13.58
CA HIS A 86 13.28 10.43 14.14
C HIS A 86 12.19 9.91 13.21
N LEU A 87 12.27 10.23 11.91
CA LEU A 87 11.36 9.71 10.90
C LEU A 87 11.42 8.17 10.84
N ALA A 88 12.62 7.60 10.79
CA ALA A 88 12.80 6.15 10.80
C ALA A 88 12.19 5.52 12.05
N ARG A 89 12.38 6.13 13.23
CA ARG A 89 11.75 5.68 14.47
C ARG A 89 10.23 5.74 14.37
N GLN A 90 9.65 6.87 13.98
CA GLN A 90 8.20 7.04 13.87
C GLN A 90 7.57 6.03 12.89
N LEU A 91 8.23 5.78 11.76
CA LEU A 91 7.77 4.81 10.77
C LEU A 91 7.74 3.39 11.35
N ASN A 92 8.80 2.99 12.06
CA ASN A 92 8.92 1.65 12.62
C ASN A 92 8.10 1.43 13.90
N THR A 93 7.89 2.47 14.73
CA THR A 93 7.22 2.31 16.04
C THR A 93 5.74 2.72 16.05
N VAL A 94 5.30 3.53 15.08
CA VAL A 94 3.92 4.05 15.04
C VAL A 94 3.21 3.64 13.75
N ILE A 95 3.72 4.07 12.60
CA ILE A 95 2.96 4.03 11.34
C ILE A 95 2.84 2.61 10.80
N LEU A 96 3.96 1.90 10.63
CA LEU A 96 3.94 0.52 10.12
C LEU A 96 3.23 -0.44 11.08
N PRO A 97 3.45 -0.41 12.41
CA PRO A 97 2.67 -1.24 13.33
C PRO A 97 1.16 -1.00 13.26
N ALA A 98 0.71 0.25 13.12
CA ALA A 98 -0.71 0.56 12.96
C ALA A 98 -1.29 -0.02 11.67
N LEU A 99 -0.56 0.09 10.55
CA LEU A 99 -0.98 -0.52 9.28
C LEU A 99 -1.03 -2.05 9.36
N PHE A 100 -0.06 -2.68 10.04
CA PHE A 100 -0.11 -4.13 10.30
C PHE A 100 -1.32 -4.55 11.11
N ASN A 101 -1.75 -3.74 12.09
CA ASN A 101 -2.96 -4.02 12.85
C ASN A 101 -4.19 -3.98 11.93
N HIS A 102 -4.32 -2.96 11.06
CA HIS A 102 -5.41 -2.89 10.08
C HIS A 102 -5.40 -4.07 9.08
N ILE A 103 -4.22 -4.48 8.61
CA ILE A 103 -4.07 -5.69 7.77
C ILE A 103 -4.57 -6.92 8.54
N ASN A 104 -4.13 -7.12 9.78
CA ASN A 104 -4.55 -8.26 10.59
C ASN A 104 -6.06 -8.26 10.84
N ASP A 105 -6.66 -7.10 11.16
CA ASP A 105 -8.10 -6.99 11.39
C ASP A 105 -8.90 -7.41 10.16
N ASN A 106 -8.52 -6.89 8.97
CA ASN A 106 -9.18 -7.26 7.73
C ASN A 106 -8.96 -8.74 7.41
N VAL A 107 -7.75 -9.28 7.60
CA VAL A 107 -7.45 -10.72 7.43
C VAL A 107 -8.33 -11.57 8.35
N GLN A 108 -8.54 -11.17 9.61
CA GLN A 108 -9.43 -11.91 10.51
C GLN A 108 -10.88 -11.90 10.02
N THR A 109 -11.34 -10.81 9.40
CA THR A 109 -12.68 -10.74 8.83
C THR A 109 -12.82 -11.59 7.57
N VAL A 110 -11.80 -11.63 6.71
CA VAL A 110 -11.84 -12.35 5.43
C VAL A 110 -11.32 -13.80 5.51
N ARG A 111 -10.88 -14.28 6.69
CA ARG A 111 -10.29 -15.62 6.86
C ARG A 111 -11.15 -16.78 6.37
N GLY A 112 -12.47 -16.60 6.33
CA GLY A 112 -13.41 -17.62 5.85
C GLY A 112 -13.54 -17.69 4.32
N VAL A 113 -12.99 -16.71 3.59
CA VAL A 113 -13.10 -16.61 2.12
C VAL A 113 -11.75 -16.70 1.41
N ILE A 114 -10.65 -16.40 2.09
CA ILE A 114 -9.30 -16.68 1.58
C ILE A 114 -8.92 -18.13 1.86
N ASP A 115 -8.07 -18.70 1.00
CA ASP A 115 -7.58 -20.06 1.22
C ASP A 115 -6.65 -20.17 2.45
N ARG A 116 -6.40 -21.42 2.86
CA ARG A 116 -5.60 -21.74 4.03
C ARG A 116 -4.14 -21.29 3.89
N ASP A 117 -3.57 -21.37 2.69
CA ASP A 117 -2.16 -21.08 2.44
C ASP A 117 -1.91 -19.57 2.52
N ALA A 118 -2.79 -18.75 1.94
CA ALA A 118 -2.79 -17.30 2.07
C ALA A 118 -2.96 -16.89 3.54
N TYR A 119 -3.90 -17.50 4.27
CA TYR A 119 -4.06 -17.23 5.69
C TYR A 119 -2.82 -17.59 6.51
N GLN A 120 -2.14 -18.69 6.18
CA GLN A 120 -0.89 -19.07 6.83
C GLN A 120 0.22 -18.04 6.58
N LEU A 121 0.38 -17.55 5.34
CA LEU A 121 1.36 -16.50 5.03
C LEU A 121 1.12 -15.21 5.83
N PHE A 122 -0.14 -14.85 6.06
CA PHE A 122 -0.48 -13.72 6.94
C PHE A 122 -0.14 -13.99 8.42
N ASN A 123 -0.33 -15.21 8.90
CA ASN A 123 0.10 -15.58 10.26
C ASN A 123 1.62 -15.53 10.40
N ASP A 124 2.37 -15.94 9.37
CA ASP A 124 3.83 -15.83 9.35
C ASP A 124 4.26 -14.35 9.40
N ALA A 125 3.63 -13.48 8.59
CA ALA A 125 3.88 -12.04 8.61
C ALA A 125 3.59 -11.41 9.99
N LYS A 126 2.49 -11.84 10.62
CA LYS A 126 2.11 -11.41 11.97
C LYS A 126 3.12 -11.86 13.02
N SER A 127 3.60 -13.10 12.94
CA SER A 127 4.64 -13.62 13.86
C SER A 127 5.92 -12.80 13.74
N LEU A 128 6.40 -12.57 12.51
CA LEU A 128 7.59 -11.75 12.25
C LEU A 128 7.46 -10.33 12.82
N LYS A 129 6.27 -9.74 12.73
CA LYS A 129 5.98 -8.42 13.31
C LYS A 129 5.98 -8.45 14.84
N ASN A 130 5.53 -9.53 15.46
CA ASN A 130 5.54 -9.70 16.91
C ASN A 130 6.94 -10.01 17.46
N ASP A 131 7.80 -10.63 16.66
CA ASP A 131 9.22 -10.88 16.96
C ASP A 131 10.11 -9.66 16.69
N ASP A 132 9.53 -8.45 16.67
CA ASP A 132 10.16 -7.16 16.35
C ASP A 132 10.92 -7.12 14.99
N SER A 133 10.67 -8.07 14.11
CA SER A 133 11.28 -8.16 12.78
C SER A 133 10.40 -7.52 11.71
N LEU A 134 10.09 -6.23 11.90
CA LEU A 134 9.14 -5.50 11.05
C LEU A 134 9.53 -5.47 9.58
N ARG A 135 10.84 -5.35 9.29
CA ARG A 135 11.36 -5.44 7.92
C ARG A 135 11.07 -6.80 7.29
N ALA A 136 11.26 -7.90 8.03
CA ALA A 136 10.95 -9.23 7.54
C ALA A 136 9.44 -9.43 7.35
N ALA A 137 8.63 -8.90 8.27
CA ALA A 137 7.17 -8.89 8.13
C ALA A 137 6.72 -8.16 6.85
N CYS A 138 7.29 -7.00 6.55
CA CYS A 138 7.00 -6.27 5.30
C CYS A 138 7.45 -7.04 4.06
N LEU A 139 8.60 -7.73 4.11
CA LEU A 139 9.04 -8.64 3.04
C LEU A 139 8.03 -9.77 2.84
N GLN A 140 7.53 -10.37 3.94
CA GLN A 140 6.52 -11.42 3.90
C GLN A 140 5.20 -10.93 3.29
N LEU A 141 4.84 -9.65 3.43
CA LEU A 141 3.66 -9.10 2.75
C LEU A 141 3.73 -9.19 1.22
N HIS A 142 4.91 -9.24 0.62
CA HIS A 142 5.02 -9.51 -0.83
C HIS A 142 4.57 -10.93 -1.19
N ALA A 143 4.88 -11.93 -0.36
CA ALA A 143 4.37 -13.28 -0.54
C ALA A 143 2.84 -13.32 -0.33
N CYS A 144 2.32 -12.62 0.68
CA CYS A 144 0.88 -12.47 0.88
C CYS A 144 0.20 -11.82 -0.35
N CYS A 145 0.81 -10.79 -0.95
CA CYS A 145 0.32 -10.15 -2.16
C CYS A 145 0.25 -11.12 -3.36
N GLN A 146 1.18 -12.07 -3.47
CA GLN A 146 1.15 -13.09 -4.53
C GLN A 146 0.03 -14.10 -4.25
N ALA A 147 -0.11 -14.55 -3.01
CA ALA A 147 -1.18 -15.45 -2.59
C ALA A 147 -2.57 -14.83 -2.78
N MET A 148 -2.74 -13.53 -2.49
CA MET A 148 -4.00 -12.82 -2.72
C MET A 148 -4.37 -12.71 -4.21
N ARG A 149 -3.37 -12.55 -5.10
CA ARG A 149 -3.60 -12.56 -6.56
C ARG A 149 -3.98 -13.95 -7.09
N ALA A 150 -3.56 -15.01 -6.40
CA ALA A 150 -3.83 -16.39 -6.75
C ALA A 150 -5.16 -16.94 -6.19
N GLN A 151 -5.89 -16.13 -5.40
CA GLN A 151 -7.20 -16.52 -4.85
C GLN A 151 -8.24 -16.75 -5.96
N GLU A 152 -9.39 -17.29 -5.56
CA GLU A 152 -10.57 -17.33 -6.43
C GLU A 152 -10.89 -15.93 -6.99
N THR A 153 -11.36 -15.90 -8.23
CA THR A 153 -11.49 -14.69 -9.05
C THR A 153 -12.20 -13.54 -8.35
N THR A 154 -13.25 -13.81 -7.58
CA THR A 154 -14.01 -12.79 -6.85
C THR A 154 -13.18 -12.17 -5.73
N VAL A 155 -12.51 -12.99 -4.92
CA VAL A 155 -11.65 -12.54 -3.82
C VAL A 155 -10.47 -11.74 -4.35
N ALA A 156 -9.81 -12.27 -5.38
CA ALA A 156 -8.70 -11.60 -6.04
C ALA A 156 -9.11 -10.26 -6.66
N ALA A 157 -10.33 -10.16 -7.24
CA ALA A 157 -10.83 -8.93 -7.84
C ALA A 157 -11.04 -7.81 -6.81
N PHE A 158 -11.72 -8.08 -5.68
CA PHE A 158 -11.92 -7.07 -4.63
C PHE A 158 -10.61 -6.62 -4.01
N TRP A 159 -9.71 -7.57 -3.69
CA TRP A 159 -8.39 -7.22 -3.18
C TRP A 159 -7.58 -6.38 -4.17
N SER A 160 -7.60 -6.77 -5.46
CA SER A 160 -6.87 -6.07 -6.52
C SER A 160 -7.41 -4.67 -6.76
N LEU A 161 -8.74 -4.47 -6.64
CA LEU A 161 -9.35 -3.15 -6.72
C LEU A 161 -8.77 -2.24 -5.64
N GLY A 162 -8.81 -2.68 -4.38
CA GLY A 162 -8.21 -1.97 -3.26
C GLY A 162 -6.74 -1.60 -3.49
N PHE A 163 -5.94 -2.58 -3.89
CA PHE A 163 -4.52 -2.37 -4.19
C PHE A 163 -4.30 -1.33 -5.30
N SER A 164 -5.11 -1.37 -6.37
CA SER A 164 -5.01 -0.45 -7.50
C SER A 164 -5.50 0.97 -7.20
N ILE A 165 -6.52 1.12 -6.32
CA ILE A 165 -6.99 2.41 -5.82
C ILE A 165 -5.85 3.13 -5.12
N GLU A 166 -5.19 2.43 -4.18
CA GLU A 166 -4.13 3.03 -3.37
C GLU A 166 -2.91 3.40 -4.23
N GLN A 167 -2.58 2.55 -5.21
CA GLN A 167 -1.51 2.83 -6.16
C GLN A 167 -1.80 4.06 -7.03
N LEU A 168 -3.01 4.18 -7.60
CA LEU A 168 -3.34 5.32 -8.43
C LEU A 168 -3.43 6.62 -7.60
N ASP A 169 -4.03 6.55 -6.40
CA ASP A 169 -4.08 7.68 -5.46
C ASP A 169 -2.67 8.17 -5.09
N GLU A 170 -1.74 7.26 -4.79
CA GLU A 170 -0.33 7.61 -4.57
C GLU A 170 0.25 8.37 -5.78
N HIS A 171 0.13 7.80 -6.98
CA HIS A 171 0.75 8.37 -8.17
C HIS A 171 0.15 9.74 -8.55
N LEU A 172 -1.14 9.93 -8.30
CA LEU A 172 -1.80 11.22 -8.50
C LEU A 172 -1.28 12.28 -7.53
N ARG A 173 -1.09 11.93 -6.26
CA ARG A 173 -0.57 12.86 -5.25
C ARG A 173 0.91 13.18 -5.44
N ILE A 174 1.68 12.22 -5.90
CA ILE A 174 3.10 12.39 -6.28
C ILE A 174 3.24 13.13 -7.61
N ASN A 175 2.16 13.26 -8.38
CA ASN A 175 2.12 13.87 -9.70
C ASN A 175 3.02 13.13 -10.72
N ASP A 176 3.07 11.80 -10.63
CA ASP A 176 3.76 10.90 -11.57
C ASP A 176 2.82 9.85 -12.19
N ALA A 177 1.51 10.08 -12.13
CA ALA A 177 0.52 9.21 -12.73
C ALA A 177 0.67 9.15 -14.27
N ILE A 178 0.78 7.93 -14.79
CA ILE A 178 0.83 7.65 -16.24
C ILE A 178 -0.37 6.80 -16.66
N SER A 179 -0.63 6.74 -17.98
CA SER A 179 -1.74 5.96 -18.55
C SER A 179 -1.80 4.50 -18.08
N ALA A 180 -0.66 3.90 -17.75
CA ALA A 180 -0.60 2.54 -17.23
C ALA A 180 -1.30 2.39 -15.87
N HIS A 181 -1.17 3.38 -14.97
CA HIS A 181 -1.80 3.36 -13.65
C HIS A 181 -3.33 3.42 -13.76
N PHE A 182 -3.85 4.32 -14.59
CA PHE A 182 -5.29 4.40 -14.87
C PHE A 182 -5.84 3.12 -15.51
N ARG A 183 -5.10 2.51 -16.45
CA ARG A 183 -5.51 1.22 -17.05
C ARG A 183 -5.56 0.10 -16.02
N GLN A 184 -4.55 -0.01 -15.16
CA GLN A 184 -4.51 -1.05 -14.14
C GLN A 184 -5.67 -0.92 -13.15
N PHE A 185 -5.96 0.31 -12.72
CA PHE A 185 -7.12 0.61 -11.89
C PHE A 185 -8.45 0.26 -12.60
N ALA A 186 -8.63 0.67 -13.86
CA ALA A 186 -9.83 0.36 -14.62
C ALA A 186 -10.05 -1.16 -14.81
N VAL A 187 -8.98 -1.90 -15.09
CA VAL A 187 -9.02 -3.37 -15.16
C VAL A 187 -9.49 -3.95 -13.83
N ALA A 188 -8.95 -3.49 -12.70
CA ALA A 188 -9.35 -4.00 -11.38
C ALA A 188 -10.83 -3.69 -11.07
N ALA A 189 -11.31 -2.47 -11.36
CA ALA A 189 -12.69 -2.07 -11.14
C ALA A 189 -13.68 -2.84 -12.05
N THR A 190 -13.32 -3.07 -13.31
CA THR A 190 -14.17 -3.78 -14.27
C THR A 190 -14.16 -5.30 -14.07
N SER A 191 -13.13 -5.84 -13.39
CA SER A 191 -13.03 -7.26 -13.01
C SER A 191 -13.94 -7.67 -11.85
N LEU A 192 -14.58 -6.70 -11.16
CA LEU A 192 -15.57 -7.03 -10.14
C LEU A 192 -16.71 -7.88 -10.74
N PRO A 193 -17.27 -8.85 -10.00
CA PRO A 193 -18.41 -9.64 -10.47
C PRO A 193 -19.61 -8.73 -10.77
N ASP A 194 -20.52 -9.17 -11.65
CA ASP A 194 -21.70 -8.38 -11.96
C ASP A 194 -22.69 -8.38 -10.79
N TYR A 195 -22.87 -7.21 -10.19
CA TYR A 195 -23.83 -6.99 -9.11
C TYR A 195 -24.25 -5.52 -9.06
N PRO A 196 -25.55 -5.20 -8.88
CA PRO A 196 -26.04 -3.82 -8.95
C PRO A 196 -25.29 -2.82 -8.05
N ALA A 197 -24.87 -3.22 -6.85
CA ALA A 197 -24.28 -2.30 -5.88
C ALA A 197 -22.95 -1.67 -6.34
N TRP A 198 -22.07 -2.43 -6.99
CA TRP A 198 -20.75 -1.93 -7.44
C TRP A 198 -20.62 -1.86 -8.96
N ASN A 199 -21.62 -2.28 -9.73
CA ASN A 199 -21.63 -2.07 -11.18
C ASN A 199 -21.58 -0.59 -11.57
N THR A 200 -22.07 0.29 -10.69
CA THR A 200 -22.02 1.75 -10.89
C THR A 200 -20.58 2.29 -10.91
N LEU A 201 -19.59 1.55 -10.39
CA LEU A 201 -18.19 1.95 -10.36
C LEU A 201 -17.44 1.63 -11.67
N LYS A 202 -17.97 0.70 -12.48
CA LYS A 202 -17.24 0.14 -13.64
C LYS A 202 -17.06 1.17 -14.76
N LEU A 203 -18.16 1.80 -15.20
CA LEU A 203 -18.12 2.75 -16.31
C LEU A 203 -17.29 4.01 -16.00
N PRO A 204 -17.45 4.64 -14.82
CA PRO A 204 -16.60 5.77 -14.44
C PRO A 204 -15.10 5.40 -14.33
N ALA A 205 -14.78 4.20 -13.85
CA ALA A 205 -13.40 3.71 -13.85
C ALA A 205 -12.82 3.55 -15.27
N GLN A 206 -13.63 3.07 -16.21
CA GLN A 206 -13.21 2.93 -17.61
C GLN A 206 -13.00 4.29 -18.29
N ALA A 207 -13.82 5.30 -17.96
CA ALA A 207 -13.69 6.65 -18.51
C ALA A 207 -12.35 7.30 -18.11
N LEU A 208 -11.87 7.04 -16.89
CA LEU A 208 -10.60 7.55 -16.37
C LEU A 208 -9.37 7.13 -17.19
N VAL A 209 -9.44 6.03 -17.94
CA VAL A 209 -8.37 5.62 -18.86
C VAL A 209 -8.11 6.68 -19.94
N PHE A 210 -9.15 7.39 -20.35
CA PHE A 210 -9.09 8.40 -21.42
C PHE A 210 -8.92 9.81 -20.89
N THR A 211 -9.60 10.15 -19.78
CA THR A 211 -9.58 11.50 -19.23
C THR A 211 -8.35 11.77 -18.40
N GLN A 212 -7.84 10.76 -17.68
CA GLN A 212 -6.73 10.89 -16.73
C GLN A 212 -6.94 12.00 -15.71
N ASP A 213 -8.21 12.26 -15.39
CA ASP A 213 -8.62 13.40 -14.58
C ASP A 213 -8.62 13.03 -13.09
N HIS A 214 -7.84 13.78 -12.30
CA HIS A 214 -7.74 13.62 -10.86
C HIS A 214 -9.06 13.94 -10.13
N VAL A 215 -9.82 14.92 -10.61
CA VAL A 215 -11.12 15.28 -10.02
C VAL A 215 -12.09 14.13 -10.23
N ALA A 216 -12.16 13.60 -11.45
CA ALA A 216 -13.00 12.44 -11.76
C ALA A 216 -12.60 11.19 -10.94
N PHE A 217 -11.31 11.00 -10.64
CA PHE A 217 -10.88 9.91 -9.74
C PHE A 217 -11.32 10.15 -8.28
N THR A 218 -11.30 11.39 -7.82
CA THR A 218 -11.78 11.76 -6.47
C THR A 218 -13.29 11.55 -6.34
N ASP A 219 -14.05 11.91 -7.37
CA ASP A 219 -15.49 11.63 -7.43
C ASP A 219 -15.77 10.12 -7.44
N TRP A 220 -14.98 9.36 -8.20
CA TRP A 220 -15.03 7.89 -8.19
C TRP A 220 -14.78 7.32 -6.79
N LEU A 221 -13.77 7.83 -6.06
CA LEU A 221 -13.48 7.38 -4.70
C LEU A 221 -14.63 7.66 -3.74
N THR A 222 -15.28 8.82 -3.87
CA THR A 222 -16.46 9.17 -3.08
C THR A 222 -17.59 8.16 -3.30
N GLN A 223 -17.81 7.77 -4.55
CA GLN A 223 -18.79 6.72 -4.89
C GLN A 223 -18.38 5.35 -4.33
N PHE A 224 -17.10 4.99 -4.42
CA PHE A 224 -16.57 3.75 -3.85
C PHE A 224 -16.84 3.67 -2.34
N TYR A 225 -16.58 4.75 -1.60
CA TYR A 225 -16.88 4.81 -0.16
C TYR A 225 -18.37 4.69 0.11
N HIS A 226 -19.23 5.31 -0.70
CA HIS A 226 -20.67 5.14 -0.53
C HIS A 226 -21.14 3.68 -0.73
N VAL A 227 -20.49 2.95 -1.63
CA VAL A 227 -20.81 1.53 -1.90
C VAL A 227 -20.29 0.61 -0.80
N PHE A 228 -19.04 0.77 -0.38
CA PHE A 228 -18.36 -0.19 0.51
C PHE A 228 -18.25 0.25 1.97
N ASP A 229 -18.53 1.51 2.28
CA ASP A 229 -18.36 2.11 3.59
C ASP A 229 -19.71 2.69 4.07
N GLN A 230 -20.63 1.81 4.44
CA GLN A 230 -21.85 2.19 5.18
C GLN A 230 -21.58 2.43 6.68
N ARG A 231 -20.32 2.68 7.08
CA ARG A 231 -19.94 3.08 8.44
C ARG A 231 -19.82 4.61 8.52
N LEU A 232 -20.88 5.33 8.17
CA LEU A 232 -21.06 6.74 8.56
C LEU A 232 -22.00 6.80 9.77
#